data_AF-V7ICS4-F1
#
_entry.id   AF-V7ICS4-F1
#
_cell.length_a   1.000
_cell.length_b   1.000
_cell.length_c   1.000
_cell.angle_alpha   90.00
_cell.angle_beta   90.00
_cell.angle_gamma   90.00
#
_symmetry.space_group_name_H-M   'P 1'
#
loop_
_entity.id
_entity.type
_entity.pdbx_description
1 polymer ?
#
loop_
_entity_poly.entity_id
_entity_poly.type
_entity_poly.pdbx_seq_one_letter_code
_entity_poly.pdbx_strand_id
1 'polypeptide(L)'
;MNGYVGNASIGIGEQAGLESKGQHNTVIGWTAARHLDGDDNIAIGTRANDATAAAPRTVANTVALGSDTKATVNGAVAVGNKSVASTAAGVEGADPLNAVTAKNNATWTSTEAAVSVGDVANNITRQITGVAAGKEDTDVVNVAQLKAVASQITTQAVATTPLKVGDGNNGNPAGKVIAPIPADANKLATAGDIANAINNSGFQATAGGNLASGTTATATTVKPGQKVTFAAGNGLTVKQDVDGTNGNQTYTYALDAQTVVQNAQTPVVYTDTNGNKVYKHADGNFYDKPEGQAGAQPVQASNVIASMQDADGSTTAPTTLANVKSNLADTAAATGNPNGNDRATLAANKGNNAATVNDVLNAGFTVQGNGQNKDFVTHGDTINFANGQGTVANVSTTGGVTTVKFDTPMTYVNNAGVPTSDPSNKVNLVGGDTNKPVTLGNVADGNIAAGSKEAINGGQLHDLKENGFKIAADNGTPDTVKLTETVTYKGDSNIVTTVTDNQIGFKLADSITVGPATGGNPVKIDGTNGTVTGLTNKT
;
A
#
# COMPACT_ATOMS: atom_id res chain seq x y z
N MET A 1 -93.66 -97.75 -24.15
CA MET A 1 -92.28 -98.26 -24.17
C MET A 1 -91.39 -97.13 -24.61
N ASN A 2 -90.54 -96.65 -23.72
CA ASN A 2 -89.44 -95.74 -24.06
C ASN A 2 -88.39 -96.60 -24.79
N GLY A 3 -88.03 -96.24 -26.02
CA GLY A 3 -87.30 -97.15 -26.92
C GLY A 3 -86.08 -96.50 -27.52
N TYR A 4 -84.94 -96.62 -26.81
CA TYR A 4 -83.62 -96.47 -27.40
C TYR A 4 -83.30 -97.76 -28.17
N VAL A 5 -82.88 -97.65 -29.42
CA VAL A 5 -82.41 -98.78 -30.22
C VAL A 5 -80.89 -98.79 -30.17
N GLY A 6 -80.35 -99.48 -29.15
CA GLY A 6 -78.92 -99.65 -28.95
C GLY A 6 -78.59 -100.37 -27.64
N ASN A 7 -77.35 -100.84 -27.52
CA ASN A 7 -76.90 -101.61 -26.35
C ASN A 7 -76.47 -100.68 -25.20
N ALA A 8 -76.78 -101.08 -23.97
CA ALA A 8 -76.34 -100.42 -22.73
C ALA A 8 -76.75 -98.93 -22.58
N SER A 9 -77.86 -98.52 -23.19
CA SER A 9 -78.46 -97.18 -22.99
C SER A 9 -79.52 -97.20 -21.89
N ILE A 10 -79.59 -96.12 -21.09
CA ILE A 10 -80.54 -95.93 -19.99
C ILE A 10 -81.51 -94.82 -20.37
N GLY A 11 -82.82 -95.10 -20.34
CA GLY A 11 -83.89 -94.13 -20.59
C GLY A 11 -84.89 -94.07 -19.44
N ILE A 12 -84.97 -92.94 -18.73
CA ILE A 12 -85.86 -92.73 -17.59
C ILE A 12 -86.75 -91.51 -17.84
N GLY A 13 -88.07 -91.70 -17.80
CA GLY A 13 -89.06 -90.64 -18.10
C GLY A 13 -89.83 -90.93 -19.39
N GLU A 14 -90.99 -90.31 -19.57
CA GLU A 14 -91.86 -90.56 -20.72
C GLU A 14 -91.20 -90.07 -22.03
N GLN A 15 -91.15 -90.95 -23.03
CA GLN A 15 -90.51 -90.75 -24.34
C GLN A 15 -89.01 -90.41 -24.27
N ALA A 16 -88.35 -90.67 -23.14
CA ALA A 16 -86.90 -90.56 -23.01
C ALA A 16 -86.24 -91.49 -24.03
N GLY A 17 -85.47 -90.91 -24.95
CA GLY A 17 -84.72 -91.64 -25.96
C GLY A 17 -85.58 -92.33 -27.01
N LEU A 18 -86.82 -91.87 -27.19
CA LEU A 18 -87.74 -92.46 -28.15
C LEU A 18 -87.18 -92.30 -29.58
N GLU A 19 -87.16 -93.41 -30.32
CA GLU A 19 -86.70 -93.47 -31.72
C GLU A 19 -85.28 -92.95 -31.92
N SER A 20 -84.44 -93.19 -30.92
CA SER A 20 -83.03 -92.81 -30.90
C SER A 20 -82.15 -94.03 -31.07
N LYS A 21 -81.08 -93.92 -31.87
CA LYS A 21 -80.14 -95.03 -32.10
C LYS A 21 -78.80 -94.73 -31.43
N GLY A 22 -78.15 -95.78 -30.95
CA GLY A 22 -76.78 -95.67 -30.43
C GLY A 22 -76.61 -96.26 -29.05
N GLN A 23 -75.37 -96.45 -28.68
CA GLN A 23 -74.93 -97.22 -27.52
C GLN A 23 -74.51 -96.30 -26.37
N HIS A 24 -74.59 -96.83 -25.15
CA HIS A 24 -74.10 -96.18 -23.93
C HIS A 24 -74.71 -94.79 -23.62
N ASN A 25 -75.92 -94.52 -24.11
CA ASN A 25 -76.57 -93.23 -23.89
C ASN A 25 -77.25 -93.18 -22.51
N THR A 26 -77.15 -92.06 -21.80
CA THR A 26 -77.85 -91.81 -20.53
C THR A 26 -78.88 -90.71 -20.70
N VAL A 27 -80.16 -91.07 -20.58
CA VAL A 27 -81.27 -90.17 -20.93
C VAL A 27 -82.31 -90.14 -19.83
N ILE A 28 -82.56 -88.96 -19.29
CA ILE A 28 -83.45 -88.74 -18.15
C ILE A 28 -84.33 -87.51 -18.38
N GLY A 29 -85.65 -87.67 -18.44
CA GLY A 29 -86.61 -86.57 -18.57
C GLY A 29 -87.64 -86.80 -19.67
N TRP A 30 -88.70 -85.98 -19.67
CA TRP A 30 -89.76 -86.04 -20.68
C TRP A 30 -89.21 -85.66 -22.05
N THR A 31 -89.36 -86.56 -23.03
CA THR A 31 -88.84 -86.47 -24.41
C THR A 31 -87.36 -86.13 -24.56
N ALA A 32 -86.56 -86.33 -23.50
CA ALA A 32 -85.11 -86.15 -23.55
C ALA A 32 -84.51 -87.06 -24.64
N ALA A 33 -83.57 -86.53 -25.43
CA ALA A 33 -82.85 -87.20 -26.50
C ALA A 33 -83.75 -88.04 -27.42
N ARG A 34 -84.97 -87.60 -27.69
CA ARG A 34 -85.84 -88.24 -28.67
C ARG A 34 -85.35 -87.89 -30.09
N HIS A 35 -85.23 -88.90 -30.94
CA HIS A 35 -84.55 -88.84 -32.25
C HIS A 35 -83.08 -88.38 -32.18
N LEU A 36 -82.33 -88.88 -31.19
CA LEU A 36 -80.90 -88.65 -31.05
C LEU A 36 -80.14 -89.88 -31.53
N ASP A 37 -79.40 -89.76 -32.63
CA ASP A 37 -78.60 -90.84 -33.20
C ASP A 37 -77.12 -90.64 -32.85
N GLY A 38 -76.50 -91.64 -32.24
CA GLY A 38 -75.08 -91.67 -31.91
C GLY A 38 -74.82 -92.15 -30.49
N ASP A 39 -73.53 -92.34 -30.22
CA ASP A 39 -73.08 -93.07 -29.05
C ASP A 39 -72.61 -92.13 -27.93
N ASP A 40 -72.60 -92.63 -26.69
CA ASP A 40 -72.00 -91.99 -25.51
C ASP A 40 -72.58 -90.60 -25.16
N ASN A 41 -73.86 -90.37 -25.43
CA ASN A 41 -74.53 -89.10 -25.12
C ASN A 41 -75.21 -89.11 -23.74
N ILE A 42 -75.23 -87.94 -23.10
CA ILE A 42 -75.94 -87.68 -21.85
C ILE A 42 -77.00 -86.61 -22.13
N ALA A 43 -78.26 -86.90 -21.85
CA ALA A 43 -79.37 -85.95 -22.00
C ALA A 43 -80.28 -85.99 -20.77
N ILE A 44 -80.18 -84.97 -19.92
CA ILE A 44 -80.86 -84.90 -18.63
C ILE A 44 -81.68 -83.61 -18.55
N GLY A 45 -83.00 -83.74 -18.55
CA GLY A 45 -83.97 -82.66 -18.48
C GLY A 45 -85.09 -82.79 -19.54
N THR A 46 -86.21 -82.13 -19.29
CA THR A 46 -87.34 -82.07 -20.23
C THR A 46 -86.90 -81.55 -21.60
N ARG A 47 -87.09 -82.32 -22.67
CA ARG A 47 -86.64 -81.99 -24.04
C ARG A 47 -85.12 -81.73 -24.17
N ALA A 48 -84.30 -82.21 -23.25
CA ALA A 48 -82.84 -82.11 -23.37
C ALA A 48 -82.37 -82.90 -24.60
N ASN A 49 -81.63 -82.29 -25.51
CA ASN A 49 -81.22 -82.87 -26.80
C ASN A 49 -82.36 -83.42 -27.68
N ASP A 50 -83.61 -83.02 -27.42
CA ASP A 50 -84.75 -83.44 -28.22
C ASP A 50 -84.62 -82.91 -29.66
N ALA A 51 -84.96 -83.77 -30.61
CA ALA A 51 -84.98 -83.51 -32.03
C ALA A 51 -86.33 -83.94 -32.63
N THR A 52 -86.40 -84.05 -33.94
CA THR A 52 -87.63 -84.45 -34.63
C THR A 52 -87.34 -85.62 -35.55
N ALA A 53 -88.30 -86.52 -35.77
CA ALA A 53 -88.12 -87.67 -36.66
C ALA A 53 -87.65 -87.27 -38.07
N ALA A 54 -88.08 -86.09 -38.55
CA ALA A 54 -87.68 -85.56 -39.86
C ALA A 54 -86.23 -85.05 -39.91
N ALA A 55 -85.65 -84.71 -38.76
CA ALA A 55 -84.26 -84.29 -38.63
C ALA A 55 -83.70 -84.84 -37.31
N PRO A 56 -83.36 -86.15 -37.27
CA PRO A 56 -82.70 -86.74 -36.12
C PRO A 56 -81.37 -86.03 -35.86
N ARG A 57 -81.03 -85.84 -34.59
CA ARG A 57 -79.76 -85.23 -34.21
C ARG A 57 -78.70 -86.31 -34.19
N THR A 58 -77.83 -86.33 -35.20
CA THR A 58 -76.70 -87.27 -35.24
C THR A 58 -75.49 -86.66 -34.53
N VAL A 59 -75.28 -87.04 -33.28
CA VAL A 59 -74.14 -86.58 -32.47
C VAL A 59 -73.64 -87.68 -31.55
N ALA A 60 -72.34 -87.66 -31.26
CA ALA A 60 -71.71 -88.54 -30.28
C ALA A 60 -71.01 -87.74 -29.17
N ASN A 61 -70.86 -88.36 -28.00
CA ASN A 61 -70.13 -87.81 -26.85
C ASN A 61 -70.67 -86.47 -26.34
N THR A 62 -71.96 -86.20 -26.51
CA THR A 62 -72.56 -84.93 -26.08
C THR A 62 -73.10 -84.98 -24.66
N VAL A 63 -73.14 -83.82 -24.01
CA VAL A 63 -73.80 -83.64 -22.71
C VAL A 63 -74.80 -82.51 -22.80
N ALA A 64 -76.08 -82.82 -22.56
CA ALA A 64 -77.18 -81.86 -22.55
C ALA A 64 -77.87 -81.92 -21.19
N LEU A 65 -77.62 -80.92 -20.34
CA LEU A 65 -78.05 -80.88 -18.96
C LEU A 65 -78.93 -79.65 -18.69
N GLY A 66 -80.23 -79.88 -18.54
CA GLY A 66 -81.25 -78.85 -18.37
C GLY A 66 -82.34 -78.98 -19.43
N SER A 67 -83.54 -78.47 -19.13
CA SER A 67 -84.65 -78.55 -20.07
C SER A 67 -84.39 -77.78 -21.36
N ASP A 68 -84.82 -78.28 -22.51
CA ASP A 68 -84.64 -77.65 -23.83
C ASP A 68 -83.18 -77.41 -24.26
N THR A 69 -82.20 -78.06 -23.61
CA THR A 69 -80.79 -77.97 -24.01
C THR A 69 -80.56 -78.64 -25.36
N LYS A 70 -79.58 -78.16 -26.13
CA LYS A 70 -79.20 -78.73 -27.42
C LYS A 70 -77.69 -78.70 -27.62
N ALA A 71 -77.01 -79.81 -27.42
CA ALA A 71 -75.65 -80.05 -27.86
C ALA A 71 -75.68 -80.61 -29.29
N THR A 72 -75.37 -79.76 -30.27
CA THR A 72 -75.69 -80.01 -31.68
C THR A 72 -74.52 -80.48 -32.53
N VAL A 73 -73.34 -80.63 -31.92
CA VAL A 73 -72.11 -81.12 -32.57
C VAL A 73 -71.45 -82.16 -31.66
N ASN A 74 -70.64 -83.06 -32.21
CA ASN A 74 -69.96 -84.11 -31.43
C ASN A 74 -69.11 -83.50 -30.32
N GLY A 75 -69.12 -84.11 -29.13
CA GLY A 75 -68.36 -83.66 -27.96
C GLY A 75 -68.92 -82.42 -27.24
N ALA A 76 -70.00 -81.81 -27.76
CA ALA A 76 -70.51 -80.56 -27.19
C ALA A 76 -71.22 -80.74 -25.85
N VAL A 77 -71.12 -79.71 -25.01
CA VAL A 77 -71.72 -79.69 -23.67
C VAL A 77 -72.66 -78.49 -23.54
N ALA A 78 -73.97 -78.70 -23.49
CA ALA A 78 -74.98 -77.67 -23.26
C ALA A 78 -75.53 -77.76 -21.84
N VAL A 79 -75.38 -76.69 -21.05
CA VAL A 79 -75.77 -76.67 -19.63
C VAL A 79 -76.70 -75.51 -19.31
N GLY A 80 -77.81 -75.80 -18.64
CA GLY A 80 -78.84 -74.84 -18.25
C GLY A 80 -80.01 -74.77 -19.25
N ASN A 81 -81.20 -74.40 -18.77
CA ASN A 81 -82.42 -74.41 -19.58
C ASN A 81 -82.22 -73.67 -20.93
N LYS A 82 -82.57 -74.30 -22.05
CA LYS A 82 -82.46 -73.74 -23.41
C LYS A 82 -81.05 -73.42 -23.90
N SER A 83 -79.99 -73.88 -23.23
CA SER A 83 -78.63 -73.67 -23.74
C SER A 83 -78.39 -74.49 -25.01
N VAL A 84 -77.69 -73.89 -25.98
CA VAL A 84 -77.35 -74.52 -27.25
C VAL A 84 -75.83 -74.51 -27.43
N ALA A 85 -75.22 -75.68 -27.50
CA ALA A 85 -73.80 -75.86 -27.78
C ALA A 85 -73.63 -76.32 -29.24
N SER A 86 -73.33 -75.38 -30.13
CA SER A 86 -73.27 -75.59 -31.58
C SER A 86 -71.91 -75.30 -32.22
N THR A 87 -70.93 -74.88 -31.43
CA THR A 87 -69.57 -74.58 -31.91
C THR A 87 -68.73 -75.85 -31.86
N ALA A 88 -68.27 -76.32 -33.02
CA ALA A 88 -67.41 -77.50 -33.15
C ALA A 88 -65.97 -77.21 -32.68
N ALA A 89 -65.14 -78.26 -32.65
CA ALA A 89 -63.69 -78.12 -32.52
C ALA A 89 -63.09 -77.36 -33.72
N GLY A 90 -61.91 -76.78 -33.53
CA GLY A 90 -61.14 -76.08 -34.57
C GLY A 90 -61.49 -74.61 -34.77
N VAL A 91 -62.19 -73.98 -33.83
CA VAL A 91 -62.61 -72.58 -33.95
C VAL A 91 -61.58 -71.66 -33.32
N GLU A 92 -61.06 -70.73 -34.13
CA GLU A 92 -60.10 -69.70 -33.72
C GLU A 92 -60.77 -68.59 -32.91
N GLY A 93 -60.15 -68.20 -31.79
CA GLY A 93 -60.56 -67.10 -30.92
C GLY A 93 -60.14 -65.73 -31.47
N ALA A 94 -60.80 -64.68 -30.98
CA ALA A 94 -60.57 -63.30 -31.43
C ALA A 94 -59.26 -62.72 -30.87
N ASP A 95 -58.47 -62.07 -31.73
CA ASP A 95 -57.28 -61.27 -31.37
C ASP A 95 -57.51 -59.79 -31.76
N PRO A 96 -58.04 -58.96 -30.85
CA PRO A 96 -58.44 -57.59 -31.17
C PRO A 96 -57.29 -56.65 -31.54
N LEU A 97 -56.06 -56.98 -31.12
CA LEU A 97 -54.88 -56.16 -31.39
C LEU A 97 -54.09 -56.67 -32.59
N ASN A 98 -54.50 -57.79 -33.20
CA ASN A 98 -53.74 -58.54 -34.19
C ASN A 98 -52.27 -58.76 -33.74
N ALA A 99 -52.09 -58.98 -32.43
CA ALA A 99 -50.77 -59.08 -31.83
C ALA A 99 -50.16 -60.48 -31.97
N VAL A 100 -50.96 -61.50 -32.31
CA VAL A 100 -50.54 -62.90 -32.38
C VAL A 100 -50.43 -63.36 -33.83
N THR A 101 -49.23 -63.81 -34.19
CA THR A 101 -48.86 -64.18 -35.57
C THR A 101 -49.21 -65.62 -35.94
N ALA A 102 -49.46 -66.52 -34.98
CA ALA A 102 -49.88 -67.90 -35.23
C ALA A 102 -50.90 -68.38 -34.16
N LYS A 103 -52.05 -68.88 -34.61
CA LYS A 103 -53.18 -69.30 -33.74
C LYS A 103 -53.46 -70.81 -33.76
N ASN A 104 -52.57 -71.61 -34.36
CA ASN A 104 -52.71 -73.05 -34.54
C ASN A 104 -52.40 -73.89 -33.29
N ASN A 105 -52.67 -73.35 -32.08
CA ASN A 105 -52.45 -74.01 -30.81
C ASN A 105 -53.72 -74.00 -29.95
N ALA A 106 -53.73 -74.82 -28.90
CA ALA A 106 -54.89 -75.00 -28.02
C ALA A 106 -55.26 -73.75 -27.19
N THR A 107 -54.39 -72.73 -27.15
CA THR A 107 -54.68 -71.46 -26.48
C THR A 107 -55.64 -70.60 -27.29
N TRP A 108 -55.48 -70.59 -28.61
CA TRP A 108 -56.25 -69.72 -29.50
C TRP A 108 -57.29 -70.46 -30.32
N THR A 109 -57.12 -71.75 -30.60
CA THR A 109 -58.06 -72.55 -31.40
C THR A 109 -58.60 -73.71 -30.58
N SER A 110 -59.93 -73.85 -30.53
CA SER A 110 -60.57 -74.92 -29.75
C SER A 110 -60.16 -76.31 -30.25
N THR A 111 -59.85 -77.23 -29.35
CA THR A 111 -59.52 -78.63 -29.70
C THR A 111 -60.73 -79.57 -29.61
N GLU A 112 -61.73 -79.18 -28.83
CA GLU A 112 -62.99 -79.89 -28.64
C GLU A 112 -64.16 -78.93 -28.84
N ALA A 113 -65.37 -79.49 -28.98
CA ALA A 113 -66.58 -78.68 -29.10
C ALA A 113 -66.89 -77.88 -27.83
N ALA A 114 -67.62 -76.78 -28.01
CA ALA A 114 -67.83 -75.82 -26.95
C ALA A 114 -68.70 -76.35 -25.79
N VAL A 115 -68.40 -75.84 -24.59
CA VAL A 115 -69.32 -75.82 -23.46
C VAL A 115 -70.17 -74.56 -23.57
N SER A 116 -71.47 -74.69 -23.76
CA SER A 116 -72.40 -73.57 -23.83
C SER A 116 -73.30 -73.50 -22.61
N VAL A 117 -73.37 -72.31 -22.01
CA VAL A 117 -74.27 -71.98 -20.90
C VAL A 117 -75.46 -71.13 -21.34
N GLY A 118 -75.69 -70.96 -22.64
CA GLY A 118 -76.78 -70.15 -23.18
C GLY A 118 -77.04 -70.42 -24.65
N ASP A 119 -77.79 -69.53 -25.28
CA ASP A 119 -78.08 -69.51 -26.71
C ASP A 119 -78.15 -68.05 -27.18
N VAL A 120 -77.01 -67.54 -27.64
CA VAL A 120 -76.87 -66.14 -28.06
C VAL A 120 -77.78 -65.81 -29.24
N ALA A 121 -78.02 -66.78 -30.14
CA ALA A 121 -78.91 -66.58 -31.29
C ALA A 121 -80.36 -66.30 -30.86
N ASN A 122 -80.75 -66.73 -29.66
CA ASN A 122 -82.05 -66.47 -29.05
C ASN A 122 -81.99 -65.51 -27.85
N ASN A 123 -80.92 -64.70 -27.73
CA ASN A 123 -80.69 -63.75 -26.63
C ASN A 123 -80.70 -64.38 -25.23
N ILE A 124 -80.34 -65.66 -25.13
CA ILE A 124 -80.20 -66.37 -23.85
C ILE A 124 -78.72 -66.35 -23.48
N THR A 125 -78.34 -65.57 -22.48
CA THR A 125 -76.99 -65.58 -21.92
C THR A 125 -77.06 -65.80 -20.42
N ARG A 126 -75.95 -66.27 -19.83
CA ARG A 126 -75.83 -66.46 -18.40
C ARG A 126 -74.51 -65.90 -17.93
N GLN A 127 -74.53 -65.28 -16.76
CA GLN A 127 -73.29 -65.04 -16.03
C GLN A 127 -72.73 -66.38 -15.55
N ILE A 128 -71.41 -66.53 -15.65
CA ILE A 128 -70.70 -67.61 -14.98
C ILE A 128 -70.13 -66.99 -13.70
N THR A 129 -70.72 -67.33 -12.55
CA THR A 129 -70.39 -66.73 -11.24
C THR A 129 -69.52 -67.67 -10.42
N GLY A 130 -68.73 -67.12 -9.49
CA GLY A 130 -67.81 -67.92 -8.66
C GLY A 130 -66.52 -68.33 -9.38
N VAL A 131 -66.19 -67.64 -10.48
CA VAL A 131 -64.98 -67.88 -11.28
C VAL A 131 -63.75 -67.27 -10.58
N ALA A 132 -62.84 -68.13 -10.12
CA ALA A 132 -61.54 -67.72 -9.62
C ALA A 132 -60.69 -67.07 -10.74
N ALA A 133 -59.71 -66.25 -10.39
CA ALA A 133 -58.85 -65.61 -11.39
C ALA A 133 -58.08 -66.67 -12.19
N GLY A 134 -58.18 -66.62 -13.51
CA GLY A 134 -57.46 -67.53 -14.41
C GLY A 134 -55.95 -67.32 -14.30
N LYS A 135 -55.19 -68.41 -14.36
CA LYS A 135 -53.73 -68.40 -14.21
C LYS A 135 -53.03 -68.75 -15.52
N GLU A 136 -53.44 -69.84 -16.15
CA GLU A 136 -52.87 -70.31 -17.41
C GLU A 136 -53.62 -69.66 -18.59
N ASP A 137 -53.02 -69.63 -19.79
CA ASP A 137 -53.58 -68.90 -20.94
C ASP A 137 -54.96 -69.42 -21.40
N THR A 138 -55.33 -70.65 -21.05
CA THR A 138 -56.61 -71.30 -21.37
C THR A 138 -57.64 -71.24 -20.24
N ASP A 139 -57.32 -70.59 -19.13
CA ASP A 139 -58.27 -70.38 -18.04
C ASP A 139 -59.26 -69.25 -18.38
N VAL A 140 -60.47 -69.32 -17.84
CA VAL A 140 -61.45 -68.24 -17.96
C VAL A 140 -60.99 -67.00 -17.17
N VAL A 141 -61.07 -65.83 -17.81
CA VAL A 141 -60.76 -64.55 -17.17
C VAL A 141 -61.98 -64.02 -16.41
N ASN A 142 -61.80 -63.59 -15.16
CA ASN A 142 -62.87 -62.95 -14.40
C ASN A 142 -62.84 -61.41 -14.49
N VAL A 143 -63.92 -60.76 -14.06
CA VAL A 143 -64.06 -59.28 -14.14
C VAL A 143 -63.01 -58.53 -13.30
N ALA A 144 -62.48 -59.15 -12.23
CA ALA A 144 -61.46 -58.53 -11.39
C ALA A 144 -60.13 -58.39 -12.14
N GLN A 145 -59.73 -59.41 -12.91
CA GLN A 145 -58.54 -59.34 -13.77
C GLN A 145 -58.68 -58.23 -14.83
N LEU A 146 -59.85 -58.09 -15.47
CA LEU A 146 -60.09 -57.02 -16.44
C LEU A 146 -60.06 -55.62 -15.80
N LYS A 147 -60.65 -55.47 -14.60
CA LYS A 147 -60.59 -54.21 -13.83
C LYS A 147 -59.16 -53.87 -13.42
N ALA A 148 -58.33 -54.84 -13.11
CA ALA A 148 -56.92 -54.61 -12.79
C ALA A 148 -56.17 -53.99 -13.99
N VAL A 149 -56.42 -54.48 -15.21
CA VAL A 149 -55.87 -53.89 -16.44
C VAL A 149 -56.40 -52.46 -16.67
N ALA A 150 -57.72 -52.24 -16.55
CA ALA A 150 -58.31 -50.91 -16.71
C ALA A 150 -57.78 -49.89 -15.67
N SER A 151 -57.53 -50.36 -14.44
CA SER A 151 -56.90 -49.56 -13.39
C SER A 151 -55.48 -49.15 -13.76
N GLN A 152 -54.68 -50.05 -14.34
CA GLN A 152 -53.32 -49.71 -14.80
C GLN A 152 -53.32 -48.63 -15.89
N ILE A 153 -54.29 -48.63 -16.80
CA ILE A 153 -54.40 -47.60 -17.84
C ILE A 153 -54.75 -46.22 -17.23
N THR A 154 -55.62 -46.20 -16.21
CA THR A 154 -56.01 -44.95 -15.53
C THR A 154 -54.92 -44.44 -14.58
N THR A 155 -54.15 -45.34 -13.96
CA THR A 155 -53.04 -45.02 -13.03
C THR A 155 -51.77 -44.58 -13.76
N GLN A 156 -51.66 -44.89 -15.06
CA GLN A 156 -50.62 -44.33 -15.94
C GLN A 156 -50.92 -42.89 -16.41
N ALA A 157 -52.00 -42.25 -15.92
CA ALA A 157 -52.11 -40.80 -15.95
C ALA A 157 -50.87 -40.18 -15.29
N VAL A 158 -50.06 -39.53 -16.12
CA VAL A 158 -48.60 -39.40 -15.95
C VAL A 158 -48.21 -38.74 -14.63
N ALA A 159 -47.37 -39.40 -13.84
CA ALA A 159 -46.78 -38.77 -12.66
C ALA A 159 -45.97 -37.53 -13.11
N THR A 160 -46.34 -36.35 -12.59
CA THR A 160 -45.62 -35.09 -12.85
C THR A 160 -44.71 -34.72 -11.68
N THR A 161 -43.66 -33.95 -11.95
CA THR A 161 -42.80 -33.36 -10.92
C THR A 161 -42.54 -31.89 -11.24
N PRO A 162 -42.65 -30.97 -10.26
CA PRO A 162 -42.34 -29.56 -10.48
C PRO A 162 -40.82 -29.35 -10.62
N LEU A 163 -40.43 -28.49 -11.56
CA LEU A 163 -39.04 -28.01 -11.65
C LEU A 163 -38.78 -26.98 -10.55
N LYS A 164 -37.89 -27.30 -9.62
CA LYS A 164 -37.53 -26.41 -8.50
C LYS A 164 -36.35 -25.54 -8.89
N VAL A 165 -36.41 -24.25 -8.59
CA VAL A 165 -35.25 -23.35 -8.65
C VAL A 165 -34.63 -23.29 -7.26
N GLY A 166 -33.32 -23.48 -7.17
CA GLY A 166 -32.59 -23.37 -5.92
C GLY A 166 -32.59 -21.95 -5.39
N ASP A 167 -32.76 -21.83 -4.08
CA ASP A 167 -32.80 -20.58 -3.32
C ASP A 167 -31.44 -20.25 -2.66
N GLY A 168 -30.44 -21.13 -2.79
CA GLY A 168 -29.15 -21.01 -2.12
C GLY A 168 -29.07 -21.74 -0.77
N ASN A 169 -30.17 -22.34 -0.30
CA ASN A 169 -30.23 -23.01 0.99
C ASN A 169 -30.08 -24.53 0.84
N ASN A 170 -29.68 -25.19 1.94
CA ASN A 170 -29.64 -26.65 2.05
C ASN A 170 -28.83 -27.36 0.94
N GLY A 171 -27.77 -26.71 0.43
CA GLY A 171 -26.92 -27.24 -0.65
C GLY A 171 -27.47 -27.02 -2.06
N ASN A 172 -28.63 -26.37 -2.22
CA ASN A 172 -29.17 -26.03 -3.52
C ASN A 172 -28.50 -24.76 -4.08
N PRO A 173 -28.01 -24.79 -5.33
CA PRO A 173 -27.42 -23.60 -5.95
C PRO A 173 -28.49 -22.53 -6.23
N ALA A 174 -28.29 -21.32 -5.70
CA ALA A 174 -29.19 -20.18 -5.90
C ALA A 174 -29.36 -19.85 -7.40
N GLY A 175 -30.61 -19.64 -7.84
CA GLY A 175 -30.97 -19.26 -9.20
C GLY A 175 -30.92 -20.40 -10.24
N LYS A 176 -30.44 -21.59 -9.87
CA LYS A 176 -30.34 -22.73 -10.82
C LYS A 176 -31.54 -23.67 -10.69
N VAL A 177 -32.06 -24.14 -11.82
CA VAL A 177 -33.05 -25.22 -11.83
C VAL A 177 -32.38 -26.51 -11.32
N ILE A 178 -32.90 -27.05 -10.22
CA ILE A 178 -32.42 -28.26 -9.58
C ILE A 178 -32.88 -29.45 -10.42
N ALA A 179 -31.94 -30.36 -10.72
CA ALA A 179 -32.27 -31.60 -11.40
C ALA A 179 -33.28 -32.40 -10.54
N PRO A 180 -34.35 -32.96 -11.13
CA PRO A 180 -35.24 -33.85 -10.39
C PRO A 180 -34.45 -34.98 -9.74
N ILE A 181 -34.89 -35.43 -8.56
CA ILE A 181 -34.31 -36.60 -7.92
C ILE A 181 -34.44 -37.84 -8.83
N PRO A 182 -33.60 -38.88 -8.71
CA PRO A 182 -33.66 -40.04 -9.61
C PRO A 182 -35.05 -40.70 -9.74
N ALA A 183 -35.84 -40.69 -8.65
CA ALA A 183 -37.22 -41.18 -8.64
C ALA A 183 -38.20 -40.37 -9.53
N ASP A 184 -37.81 -39.14 -9.84
CA ASP A 184 -38.60 -38.16 -10.59
C ASP A 184 -38.00 -37.84 -11.97
N ALA A 185 -36.82 -38.37 -12.30
CA ALA A 185 -36.07 -38.01 -13.52
C ALA A 185 -36.85 -38.27 -14.82
N ASN A 186 -37.75 -39.26 -14.82
CA ASN A 186 -38.59 -39.61 -15.96
C ASN A 186 -40.04 -39.08 -15.85
N LYS A 187 -40.34 -38.28 -14.81
CA LYS A 187 -41.66 -37.64 -14.66
C LYS A 187 -41.75 -36.42 -15.56
N LEU A 188 -42.96 -36.09 -16.01
CA LEU A 188 -43.20 -34.89 -16.83
C LEU A 188 -43.28 -33.62 -15.95
N ALA A 189 -42.95 -32.46 -16.51
CA ALA A 189 -43.23 -31.15 -15.91
C ALA A 189 -44.41 -30.48 -16.63
N THR A 190 -45.23 -29.71 -15.93
CA THR A 190 -46.34 -28.96 -16.55
C THR A 190 -45.86 -27.64 -17.18
N ALA A 191 -46.66 -27.05 -18.06
CA ALA A 191 -46.37 -25.72 -18.62
C ALA A 191 -46.22 -24.64 -17.52
N GLY A 192 -47.01 -24.75 -16.44
CA GLY A 192 -46.88 -23.89 -15.27
C GLY A 192 -45.56 -24.08 -14.53
N ASP A 193 -45.11 -25.32 -14.36
CA ASP A 193 -43.81 -25.63 -13.73
C ASP A 193 -42.64 -25.04 -14.54
N ILE A 194 -42.69 -25.16 -15.87
CA ILE A 194 -41.68 -24.62 -16.77
C ILE A 194 -41.63 -23.10 -16.69
N ALA A 195 -42.78 -22.42 -16.77
CA ALA A 195 -42.85 -20.96 -16.66
C ALA A 195 -42.34 -20.46 -15.30
N ASN A 196 -42.72 -21.14 -14.21
CA ASN A 196 -42.26 -20.82 -12.86
C ASN A 196 -40.74 -21.01 -12.72
N ALA A 197 -40.18 -22.08 -13.29
CA ALA A 197 -38.75 -22.33 -13.27
C ALA A 197 -37.98 -21.26 -14.04
N ILE A 198 -38.43 -20.89 -15.25
CA ILE A 198 -37.79 -19.84 -16.05
C ILE A 198 -37.82 -18.51 -15.29
N ASN A 199 -39.00 -18.06 -14.88
CA ASN A 199 -39.18 -16.73 -14.27
C ASN A 199 -38.49 -16.57 -12.90
N ASN A 200 -38.17 -17.68 -12.22
CA ASN A 200 -37.47 -17.63 -10.94
C ASN A 200 -36.00 -18.04 -11.01
N SER A 201 -35.56 -18.68 -12.09
CA SER A 201 -34.14 -18.97 -12.34
C SER A 201 -33.35 -17.70 -12.64
N GLY A 202 -32.03 -17.80 -12.67
CA GLY A 202 -31.14 -16.68 -12.93
C GLY A 202 -29.68 -17.00 -12.64
N PHE A 203 -28.83 -15.97 -12.72
CA PHE A 203 -27.44 -16.05 -12.28
C PHE A 203 -27.23 -15.18 -11.04
N GLN A 204 -26.20 -15.50 -10.25
CA GLN A 204 -25.84 -14.73 -9.06
C GLN A 204 -24.96 -13.54 -9.44
N ALA A 205 -25.33 -12.33 -8.99
CA ALA A 205 -24.52 -11.12 -9.10
C ALA A 205 -24.17 -10.57 -7.71
N THR A 206 -22.90 -10.23 -7.50
CA THR A 206 -22.40 -9.57 -6.29
C THR A 206 -21.28 -8.60 -6.65
N ALA A 207 -21.12 -7.53 -5.88
CA ALA A 207 -19.89 -6.75 -5.90
C ALA A 207 -18.83 -7.41 -4.99
N GLY A 208 -17.55 -7.27 -5.35
CA GLY A 208 -16.41 -7.76 -4.57
C GLY A 208 -15.25 -6.78 -4.60
N GLY A 209 -14.22 -7.01 -3.78
CA GLY A 209 -13.05 -6.12 -3.66
C GLY A 209 -13.27 -4.96 -2.69
N ASN A 210 -12.73 -3.79 -3.02
CA ASN A 210 -12.84 -2.58 -2.20
C ASN A 210 -14.25 -1.98 -2.30
N LEU A 211 -15.12 -2.37 -1.37
CA LEU A 211 -16.46 -1.81 -1.24
C LEU A 211 -16.40 -0.37 -0.72
N ALA A 212 -17.42 0.44 -1.06
CA ALA A 212 -17.57 1.77 -0.48
C ALA A 212 -17.71 1.67 1.05
N SER A 213 -17.10 2.61 1.78
CA SER A 213 -17.13 2.62 3.25
C SER A 213 -18.58 2.52 3.77
N GLY A 214 -18.81 1.63 4.73
CA GLY A 214 -20.13 1.38 5.32
C GLY A 214 -21.08 0.54 4.46
N THR A 215 -20.65 0.00 3.32
CA THR A 215 -21.48 -0.86 2.47
C THR A 215 -21.09 -2.33 2.59
N THR A 216 -22.07 -3.22 2.43
CA THR A 216 -21.85 -4.66 2.29
C THR A 216 -22.44 -5.12 0.97
N ALA A 217 -21.80 -6.08 0.31
CA ALA A 217 -22.33 -6.69 -0.90
C ALA A 217 -22.86 -8.09 -0.57
N THR A 218 -24.06 -8.40 -1.03
CA THR A 218 -24.67 -9.72 -0.91
C THR A 218 -25.03 -10.21 -2.30
N ALA A 219 -24.73 -11.48 -2.58
CA ALA A 219 -25.09 -12.08 -3.85
C ALA A 219 -26.61 -12.15 -4.01
N THR A 220 -27.12 -11.67 -5.14
CA THR A 220 -28.54 -11.69 -5.48
C THR A 220 -28.76 -12.41 -6.81
N THR A 221 -29.90 -13.10 -6.94
CA THR A 221 -30.28 -13.74 -8.20
C THR A 221 -30.85 -12.70 -9.15
N VAL A 222 -30.19 -12.53 -10.29
CA VAL A 222 -30.69 -11.72 -11.41
C VAL A 222 -31.61 -12.60 -12.25
N LYS A 223 -32.91 -12.35 -12.16
CA LYS A 223 -33.96 -13.11 -12.86
C LYS A 223 -34.15 -12.62 -14.31
N PRO A 224 -34.66 -13.45 -15.23
CA PRO A 224 -35.06 -13.01 -16.56
C PRO A 224 -35.94 -11.75 -16.52
N GLY A 225 -35.61 -10.76 -17.36
CA GLY A 225 -36.29 -9.48 -17.44
C GLY A 225 -35.78 -8.39 -16.47
N GLN A 226 -34.89 -8.71 -15.54
CA GLN A 226 -34.27 -7.69 -14.66
C GLN A 226 -33.08 -7.00 -15.33
N LYS A 227 -32.88 -5.70 -15.02
CA LYS A 227 -31.77 -4.89 -15.52
C LYS A 227 -30.63 -4.82 -14.49
N VAL A 228 -29.41 -5.12 -14.91
CA VAL A 228 -28.17 -4.87 -14.16
C VAL A 228 -27.48 -3.64 -14.73
N THR A 229 -27.02 -2.72 -13.88
CA THR A 229 -26.31 -1.50 -14.30
C THR A 229 -24.92 -1.48 -13.68
N PHE A 230 -23.88 -1.38 -14.53
CA PHE A 230 -22.50 -1.22 -14.11
C PHE A 230 -22.13 0.28 -14.16
N ALA A 231 -22.09 0.93 -13.01
CA ALA A 231 -21.75 2.36 -12.91
C ALA A 231 -20.30 2.56 -12.43
N ALA A 232 -19.62 3.58 -12.97
CA ALA A 232 -18.32 4.03 -12.49
C ALA A 232 -18.49 5.27 -11.59
N GLY A 233 -17.77 5.31 -10.47
CA GLY A 233 -17.72 6.50 -9.61
C GLY A 233 -16.83 7.59 -10.19
N ASN A 234 -16.73 8.73 -9.50
CA ASN A 234 -15.89 9.85 -9.94
C ASN A 234 -14.42 9.43 -10.15
N GLY A 235 -13.82 9.83 -11.27
CA GLY A 235 -12.43 9.50 -11.63
C GLY A 235 -12.24 8.14 -12.31
N LEU A 236 -13.30 7.32 -12.39
CA LEU A 236 -13.31 6.07 -13.15
C LEU A 236 -14.22 6.22 -14.37
N THR A 237 -13.84 5.56 -15.47
CA THR A 237 -14.71 5.37 -16.63
C THR A 237 -15.00 3.88 -16.79
N VAL A 238 -16.20 3.55 -17.27
CA VAL A 238 -16.58 2.19 -17.65
C VAL A 238 -16.98 2.21 -19.13
N LYS A 239 -16.34 1.35 -19.92
CA LYS A 239 -16.65 1.14 -21.34
C LYS A 239 -17.30 -0.23 -21.51
N GLN A 240 -18.46 -0.26 -22.16
CA GLN A 240 -19.14 -1.47 -22.58
C GLN A 240 -18.83 -1.74 -24.06
N ASP A 241 -18.28 -2.91 -24.34
CA ASP A 241 -18.12 -3.43 -25.69
C ASP A 241 -19.00 -4.66 -25.88
N VAL A 242 -19.81 -4.65 -26.94
CA VAL A 242 -20.66 -5.78 -27.31
C VAL A 242 -20.12 -6.38 -28.59
N ASP A 243 -19.71 -7.65 -28.54
CA ASP A 243 -19.35 -8.41 -29.72
C ASP A 243 -20.62 -8.71 -30.53
N GLY A 244 -20.72 -8.14 -31.74
CA GLY A 244 -21.88 -8.27 -32.61
C GLY A 244 -22.12 -9.69 -33.16
N THR A 245 -21.20 -10.63 -32.98
CA THR A 245 -21.28 -11.99 -33.53
C THR A 245 -21.81 -12.99 -32.50
N ASN A 246 -21.32 -12.93 -31.27
CA ASN A 246 -21.67 -13.88 -30.20
C ASN A 246 -22.46 -13.22 -29.04
N GLY A 247 -22.63 -11.89 -29.05
CA GLY A 247 -23.33 -11.15 -28.00
C GLY A 247 -22.55 -11.04 -26.68
N ASN A 248 -21.28 -11.46 -26.65
CA ASN A 248 -20.43 -11.33 -25.48
C ASN A 248 -20.22 -9.85 -25.14
N GLN A 249 -20.20 -9.57 -23.84
CA GLN A 249 -20.14 -8.21 -23.32
C GLN A 249 -18.87 -8.07 -22.50
N THR A 250 -18.00 -7.15 -22.88
CA THR A 250 -16.78 -6.81 -22.13
C THR A 250 -16.96 -5.45 -21.48
N TYR A 251 -16.70 -5.37 -20.18
CA TYR A 251 -16.72 -4.11 -19.43
C TYR A 251 -15.29 -3.76 -19.01
N THR A 252 -14.77 -2.66 -19.55
CA THR A 252 -13.42 -2.18 -19.22
C THR A 252 -13.53 -0.99 -18.27
N TYR A 253 -12.89 -1.09 -17.11
CA TYR A 253 -12.75 0.01 -16.16
C TYR A 253 -11.38 0.67 -16.32
N ALA A 254 -11.34 1.99 -16.45
CA ALA A 254 -10.10 2.76 -16.54
C ALA A 254 -10.08 3.89 -15.51
N LEU A 255 -8.93 4.06 -14.84
CA LEU A 255 -8.65 5.15 -13.91
C LEU A 255 -7.88 6.26 -14.62
N ASP A 256 -8.41 7.47 -14.59
CA ASP A 256 -7.67 8.66 -15.04
C ASP A 256 -6.75 9.15 -13.91
N ALA A 257 -5.64 8.44 -13.72
CA ALA A 257 -4.69 8.71 -12.63
C ALA A 257 -4.05 10.10 -12.76
N GLN A 258 -3.86 10.60 -13.98
CA GLN A 258 -3.22 11.89 -14.21
C GLN A 258 -4.13 13.03 -13.76
N THR A 259 -5.41 13.03 -14.13
CA THR A 259 -6.36 14.05 -13.67
C THR A 259 -6.54 14.06 -12.14
N VAL A 260 -6.53 12.89 -11.50
CA VAL A 260 -6.60 12.79 -10.03
C VAL A 260 -5.40 13.48 -9.37
N VAL A 261 -4.19 13.30 -9.89
CA VAL A 261 -2.99 13.96 -9.37
C VAL A 261 -2.98 15.46 -9.70
N GLN A 262 -3.41 15.87 -10.90
CA GLN A 262 -3.43 17.28 -11.29
C GLN A 262 -4.47 18.13 -10.53
N ASN A 263 -5.59 17.52 -10.11
CA ASN A 263 -6.61 18.18 -9.30
C ASN A 263 -6.27 18.19 -7.80
N ALA A 264 -5.31 17.37 -7.36
CA ALA A 264 -4.82 17.42 -6.00
C ALA A 264 -3.98 18.70 -5.80
N GLN A 265 -4.23 19.43 -4.72
CA GLN A 265 -3.40 20.58 -4.35
C GLN A 265 -2.06 20.07 -3.80
N THR A 266 -1.04 19.99 -4.65
CA THR A 266 0.32 19.60 -4.26
C THR A 266 1.15 20.83 -3.91
N PRO A 267 1.97 20.81 -2.84
CA PRO A 267 2.82 21.95 -2.47
C PRO A 267 3.85 22.33 -3.52
N VAL A 268 4.23 21.39 -4.40
CA VAL A 268 5.12 21.64 -5.54
C VAL A 268 4.33 21.35 -6.82
N VAL A 269 4.41 22.28 -7.75
CA VAL A 269 3.78 22.20 -9.07
C VAL A 269 4.77 22.66 -10.14
N TYR A 270 4.48 22.35 -11.40
CA TYR A 270 5.21 22.93 -12.53
C TYR A 270 4.49 24.17 -13.04
N THR A 271 5.26 25.21 -13.34
CA THR A 271 4.77 26.46 -13.92
C THR A 271 5.57 26.88 -15.15
N ASP A 272 5.02 27.81 -15.93
CA ASP A 272 5.77 28.57 -16.93
C ASP A 272 6.57 29.72 -16.29
N THR A 273 7.30 30.47 -17.10
CA THR A 273 8.08 31.65 -16.65
C THR A 273 7.25 32.78 -16.05
N ASN A 274 5.93 32.78 -16.26
CA ASN A 274 5.00 33.77 -15.70
C ASN A 274 4.36 33.26 -14.40
N GLY A 275 4.66 32.02 -13.99
CA GLY A 275 4.07 31.38 -12.82
C GLY A 275 2.74 30.67 -13.10
N ASN A 276 2.26 30.58 -14.34
CA ASN A 276 1.05 29.84 -14.66
C ASN A 276 1.33 28.34 -14.58
N LYS A 277 0.40 27.55 -14.03
CA LYS A 277 0.57 26.09 -13.96
C LYS A 277 0.67 25.47 -15.37
N VAL A 278 1.56 24.49 -15.50
CA VAL A 278 1.68 23.66 -16.71
C VAL A 278 1.48 22.19 -16.36
N TYR A 279 1.02 21.42 -17.34
CA TYR A 279 0.53 20.07 -17.14
C TYR A 279 1.33 19.10 -18.00
N LYS A 280 1.81 18.02 -17.39
CA LYS A 280 2.50 16.95 -18.12
C LYS A 280 1.46 16.07 -18.81
N HIS A 281 1.61 15.88 -20.11
CA HIS A 281 0.73 15.08 -20.95
C HIS A 281 1.30 13.67 -21.15
N ALA A 282 0.50 12.77 -21.72
CA ALA A 282 0.86 11.35 -21.93
C ALA A 282 2.05 11.16 -22.89
N ASP A 283 2.32 12.15 -23.75
CA ASP A 283 3.48 12.20 -24.63
C ASP A 283 4.80 12.52 -23.91
N GLY A 284 4.72 12.91 -22.62
CA GLY A 284 5.85 13.29 -21.79
C GLY A 284 6.21 14.78 -21.81
N ASN A 285 5.57 15.59 -22.65
CA ASN A 285 5.79 17.04 -22.75
C ASN A 285 4.89 17.82 -21.77
N PHE A 286 5.24 19.08 -21.52
CA PHE A 286 4.42 20.00 -20.72
C PHE A 286 3.60 20.92 -21.60
N TYR A 287 2.38 21.23 -21.16
CA TYR A 287 1.43 22.09 -21.87
C TYR A 287 0.80 23.12 -20.94
N ASP A 288 0.31 24.22 -21.50
CA ASP A 288 -0.38 25.31 -20.79
C ASP A 288 -1.78 24.94 -20.26
N LYS A 289 -2.32 23.79 -20.69
CA LYS A 289 -3.64 23.29 -20.30
C LYS A 289 -3.60 21.79 -19.97
N PRO A 290 -4.53 21.27 -19.17
CA PRO A 290 -4.67 19.83 -18.92
C PRO A 290 -4.88 19.01 -20.20
N GLU A 291 -4.50 17.74 -20.15
CA GLU A 291 -4.70 16.77 -21.22
C GLU A 291 -6.18 16.72 -21.64
N GLY A 292 -6.43 16.59 -22.95
CA GLY A 292 -7.79 16.52 -23.49
C GLY A 292 -8.53 17.88 -23.61
N GLN A 293 -7.95 19.00 -23.15
CA GLN A 293 -8.51 20.32 -23.41
C GLN A 293 -8.11 20.86 -24.79
N ALA A 294 -9.08 21.40 -25.52
CA ALA A 294 -8.85 21.98 -26.83
C ALA A 294 -7.92 23.21 -26.75
N GLY A 295 -6.98 23.32 -27.69
CA GLY A 295 -6.05 24.45 -27.79
C GLY A 295 -4.91 24.45 -26.77
N ALA A 296 -4.58 23.29 -26.17
CA ALA A 296 -3.36 23.12 -25.39
C ALA A 296 -2.12 23.41 -26.28
N GLN A 297 -1.21 24.24 -25.78
CA GLN A 297 0.05 24.60 -26.43
C GLN A 297 1.23 24.01 -25.67
N PRO A 298 2.23 23.43 -26.37
CA PRO A 298 3.40 22.88 -25.71
C PRO A 298 4.26 24.00 -25.11
N VAL A 299 4.78 23.77 -23.90
CA VAL A 299 5.70 24.66 -23.19
C VAL A 299 7.11 24.09 -23.35
N GLN A 300 8.04 24.91 -23.82
CA GLN A 300 9.44 24.49 -23.96
C GLN A 300 10.01 24.08 -22.60
N ALA A 301 10.73 22.96 -22.56
CA ALA A 301 11.26 22.41 -21.31
C ALA A 301 12.14 23.41 -20.53
N SER A 302 12.86 24.32 -21.21
CA SER A 302 13.65 25.38 -20.57
C SER A 302 12.83 26.43 -19.80
N ASN A 303 11.54 26.51 -20.08
CA ASN A 303 10.61 27.47 -19.47
C ASN A 303 9.75 26.82 -18.38
N VAL A 304 9.92 25.53 -18.12
CA VAL A 304 9.20 24.79 -17.09
C VAL A 304 9.94 24.92 -15.76
N ILE A 305 9.29 25.51 -14.78
CA ILE A 305 9.85 25.82 -13.46
C ILE A 305 9.14 24.97 -12.42
N ALA A 306 9.88 24.35 -11.50
CA ALA A 306 9.30 23.78 -10.29
C ALA A 306 9.00 24.92 -9.31
N SER A 307 7.73 25.16 -9.02
CA SER A 307 7.27 26.24 -8.16
C SER A 307 6.57 25.70 -6.93
N MET A 308 6.72 26.42 -5.83
CA MET A 308 5.91 26.19 -4.63
C MET A 308 4.52 26.77 -4.86
N GLN A 309 3.50 26.01 -4.47
CA GLN A 309 2.12 26.46 -4.41
C GLN A 309 1.76 26.74 -2.94
N ASP A 310 1.19 27.91 -2.66
CA ASP A 310 0.71 28.24 -1.32
C ASP A 310 -0.64 27.56 -0.99
N ALA A 311 -1.12 27.81 0.23
CA ALA A 311 -2.38 27.22 0.72
C ALA A 311 -3.62 27.73 -0.04
N ASP A 312 -3.57 28.94 -0.60
CA ASP A 312 -4.64 29.53 -1.41
C ASP A 312 -4.54 29.14 -2.90
N GLY A 313 -3.50 28.37 -3.24
CA GLY A 313 -3.27 27.86 -4.57
C GLY A 313 -2.47 28.80 -5.49
N SER A 314 -1.93 29.90 -4.98
CA SER A 314 -1.06 30.80 -5.73
C SER A 314 0.29 30.17 -5.98
N THR A 315 0.81 30.39 -7.18
CA THR A 315 2.14 29.97 -7.65
C THR A 315 3.09 31.16 -7.83
N THR A 316 2.60 32.38 -7.63
CA THR A 316 3.35 33.63 -7.77
C THR A 316 3.53 34.37 -6.45
N ALA A 317 2.69 34.08 -5.44
CA ALA A 317 2.86 34.62 -4.10
C ALA A 317 3.94 33.81 -3.35
N PRO A 318 4.93 34.47 -2.73
CA PRO A 318 5.90 33.78 -1.88
C PRO A 318 5.20 33.07 -0.71
N THR A 319 5.72 31.89 -0.35
CA THR A 319 5.24 31.11 0.80
C THR A 319 6.41 30.63 1.66
N THR A 320 6.12 30.22 2.89
CA THR A 320 7.12 29.81 3.88
C THR A 320 7.39 28.31 3.81
N LEU A 321 8.66 27.91 3.67
CA LEU A 321 9.11 26.54 3.86
C LEU A 321 9.73 26.39 5.26
N ALA A 322 8.97 25.83 6.19
CA ALA A 322 9.40 25.76 7.59
C ALA A 322 10.38 24.62 7.90
N ASN A 323 10.40 23.55 7.09
CA ASN A 323 11.15 22.32 7.35
C ASN A 323 12.40 22.16 6.46
N VAL A 324 13.01 23.27 6.03
CA VAL A 324 14.28 23.24 5.27
C VAL A 324 15.42 22.91 6.25
N LYS A 325 16.21 21.89 5.90
CA LYS A 325 17.38 21.47 6.68
C LYS A 325 18.51 22.51 6.55
N SER A 326 19.10 22.91 7.67
CA SER A 326 20.30 23.78 7.70
C SER A 326 21.47 23.13 6.97
N ASN A 327 22.22 23.94 6.22
CA ASN A 327 23.42 23.54 5.50
C ASN A 327 24.71 23.81 6.28
N LEU A 328 24.70 24.79 7.19
CA LEU A 328 25.80 25.10 8.09
C LEU A 328 25.61 24.41 9.44
N ALA A 329 26.73 24.04 10.05
CA ALA A 329 26.76 23.70 11.47
C ALA A 329 26.51 24.97 12.31
N ASP A 330 25.83 24.80 13.44
CA ASP A 330 25.56 25.85 14.42
C ASP A 330 26.87 26.39 15.03
N THR A 331 26.96 27.70 15.13
CA THR A 331 28.13 28.46 15.59
C THR A 331 27.89 29.17 16.91
N ALA A 332 26.74 29.02 17.57
CA ALA A 332 26.34 29.78 18.77
C ALA A 332 27.34 29.73 19.95
N ALA A 333 28.30 28.80 19.95
CA ALA A 333 29.39 28.71 20.94
C ALA A 333 30.77 28.44 20.30
N ALA A 334 30.91 28.60 18.99
CA ALA A 334 32.14 28.25 18.27
C ALA A 334 33.14 29.42 18.30
N THR A 335 34.36 29.17 18.79
CA THR A 335 35.47 30.14 18.76
C THR A 335 36.22 30.16 17.42
N GLY A 336 35.81 29.31 16.47
CA GLY A 336 36.36 29.17 15.14
C GLY A 336 35.31 28.60 14.19
N ASN A 337 35.49 28.81 12.88
CA ASN A 337 34.56 28.29 11.88
C ASN A 337 34.43 26.76 12.02
N PRO A 338 33.21 26.21 12.24
CA PRO A 338 33.01 24.77 12.34
C PRO A 338 33.49 24.01 11.10
N ASN A 339 33.95 22.77 11.31
CA ASN A 339 34.39 21.91 10.22
C ASN A 339 33.26 21.70 9.20
N GLY A 340 33.56 21.98 7.92
CA GLY A 340 32.61 21.86 6.82
C GLY A 340 31.74 23.09 6.54
N ASN A 341 31.91 24.17 7.31
CA ASN A 341 31.38 25.50 7.00
C ASN A 341 32.38 26.33 6.15
N ASP A 342 33.38 25.71 5.54
CA ASP A 342 34.34 26.38 4.66
C ASP A 342 33.81 26.46 3.21
N ARG A 343 34.33 27.45 2.47
CA ARG A 343 33.92 27.72 1.09
C ARG A 343 34.03 26.50 0.18
N ALA A 344 35.09 25.71 0.30
CA ALA A 344 35.32 24.58 -0.59
C ALA A 344 34.31 23.46 -0.33
N THR A 345 34.06 23.12 0.94
CA THR A 345 33.07 22.10 1.32
C THR A 345 31.66 22.48 0.89
N LEU A 346 31.27 23.75 1.08
CA LEU A 346 29.94 24.23 0.70
C LEU A 346 29.75 24.26 -0.82
N ALA A 347 30.73 24.75 -1.57
CA ALA A 347 30.66 24.81 -3.03
C ALA A 347 30.60 23.41 -3.66
N ALA A 348 31.30 22.43 -3.09
CA ALA A 348 31.34 21.07 -3.63
C ALA A 348 30.04 20.28 -3.42
N ASN A 349 29.38 20.42 -2.27
CA ASN A 349 28.31 19.50 -1.86
C ASN A 349 26.95 20.16 -1.59
N LYS A 350 26.91 21.49 -1.41
CA LYS A 350 25.72 22.21 -0.91
C LYS A 350 25.41 23.50 -1.68
N GLY A 351 26.13 23.79 -2.78
CA GLY A 351 26.04 25.06 -3.50
C GLY A 351 24.67 25.38 -4.10
N ASN A 352 23.84 24.36 -4.35
CA ASN A 352 22.49 24.50 -4.89
C ASN A 352 21.38 24.31 -3.84
N ASN A 353 21.74 24.07 -2.58
CA ASN A 353 20.75 23.90 -1.53
C ASN A 353 20.16 25.26 -1.13
N ALA A 354 18.88 25.27 -0.74
CA ALA A 354 18.28 26.45 -0.13
C ALA A 354 18.93 26.74 1.23
N ALA A 355 19.36 27.98 1.45
CA ALA A 355 19.88 28.43 2.74
C ALA A 355 18.71 28.77 3.68
N THR A 356 18.80 28.31 4.93
CA THR A 356 17.89 28.70 6.01
C THR A 356 18.32 30.06 6.59
N VAL A 357 17.43 30.75 7.31
CA VAL A 357 17.83 31.93 8.11
C VAL A 357 18.91 31.55 9.14
N ASN A 358 18.82 30.34 9.69
CA ASN A 358 19.85 29.80 10.57
C ASN A 358 21.21 29.69 9.84
N ASP A 359 21.24 29.28 8.58
CA ASP A 359 22.48 29.31 7.80
C ASP A 359 23.05 30.72 7.64
N VAL A 360 22.20 31.75 7.49
CA VAL A 360 22.68 33.15 7.43
C VAL A 360 23.29 33.57 8.77
N LEU A 361 22.63 33.22 9.88
CA LEU A 361 23.11 33.56 11.23
C LEU A 361 24.40 32.82 11.61
N ASN A 362 24.63 31.63 11.05
CA ASN A 362 25.86 30.86 11.29
C ASN A 362 26.93 31.07 10.20
N ALA A 363 26.67 31.91 9.20
CA ALA A 363 27.67 32.32 8.22
C ALA A 363 28.55 33.44 8.80
N GLY A 364 29.86 33.36 8.56
CA GLY A 364 30.81 34.27 9.21
C GLY A 364 32.25 34.16 8.70
N PHE A 365 33.16 34.81 9.40
CA PHE A 365 34.59 34.76 9.14
C PHE A 365 35.43 34.69 10.43
N THR A 366 36.60 34.06 10.33
CA THR A 366 37.51 33.91 11.47
C THR A 366 38.44 35.11 11.58
N VAL A 367 38.54 35.69 12.78
CA VAL A 367 39.54 36.71 13.12
C VAL A 367 40.74 36.03 13.76
N GLN A 368 41.94 36.33 13.25
CA GLN A 368 43.19 35.80 13.79
C GLN A 368 44.04 36.90 14.43
N GLY A 369 44.65 36.57 15.56
CA GLY A 369 45.72 37.36 16.18
C GLY A 369 47.02 36.57 16.10
N ASN A 370 48.03 37.10 15.40
CA ASN A 370 49.34 36.47 15.21
C ASN A 370 49.27 35.05 14.63
N GLY A 371 48.41 34.83 13.63
CA GLY A 371 48.24 33.52 12.97
C GLY A 371 47.47 32.48 13.80
N GLN A 372 46.85 32.89 14.90
CA GLN A 372 46.00 32.03 15.74
C GLN A 372 44.57 32.54 15.69
N ASN A 373 43.59 31.64 15.52
CA ASN A 373 42.17 31.97 15.59
C ASN A 373 41.83 32.53 16.98
N LYS A 374 41.21 33.71 17.01
CA LYS A 374 40.78 34.39 18.24
C LYS A 374 39.27 34.46 18.37
N ASP A 375 38.57 34.55 17.24
CA ASP A 375 37.12 34.66 17.22
C ASP A 375 36.56 34.20 15.86
N PHE A 376 35.29 33.80 15.83
CA PHE A 376 34.52 33.57 14.61
C PHE A 376 33.32 34.49 14.60
N VAL A 377 33.40 35.52 13.76
CA VAL A 377 32.40 36.58 13.69
C VAL A 377 31.32 36.18 12.72
N THR A 378 30.09 36.15 13.20
CA THR A 378 28.88 35.78 12.47
C THR A 378 27.95 36.97 12.27
N HIS A 379 26.82 36.75 11.58
CA HIS A 379 25.87 37.83 11.31
C HIS A 379 25.21 38.33 12.61
N GLY A 380 25.36 39.63 12.89
CA GLY A 380 24.83 40.27 14.11
C GLY A 380 25.89 40.50 15.19
N ASP A 381 27.08 39.89 15.07
CA ASP A 381 28.18 40.15 15.98
C ASP A 381 28.76 41.57 15.78
N THR A 382 29.25 42.15 16.88
CA THR A 382 29.90 43.46 16.86
C THR A 382 31.42 43.31 16.99
N ILE A 383 32.14 43.77 15.98
CA ILE A 383 33.60 43.91 16.09
C ILE A 383 33.92 45.28 16.68
N ASN A 384 34.50 45.28 17.88
CA ASN A 384 34.97 46.49 18.54
C ASN A 384 36.47 46.70 18.31
N PHE A 385 36.84 47.70 17.52
CA PHE A 385 38.21 48.17 17.44
C PHE A 385 38.49 49.12 18.60
N ALA A 386 39.01 48.58 19.71
CA ALA A 386 39.28 49.32 20.93
C ALA A 386 40.65 50.01 20.93
N ASN A 387 40.78 51.07 21.72
CA ASN A 387 42.06 51.72 21.98
C ASN A 387 43.00 50.79 22.76
N GLY A 388 44.26 50.71 22.35
CA GLY A 388 45.32 50.01 23.07
C GLY A 388 46.17 50.96 23.91
N GLN A 389 47.17 50.42 24.61
CA GLN A 389 48.17 51.26 25.27
C GLN A 389 49.06 51.92 24.21
N GLY A 390 48.94 53.24 24.07
CA GLY A 390 49.64 54.00 23.03
C GLY A 390 49.07 53.83 21.63
N THR A 391 47.84 53.33 21.48
CA THR A 391 47.15 53.38 20.18
C THR A 391 45.69 53.77 20.33
N VAL A 392 45.19 54.61 19.43
CA VAL A 392 43.77 54.99 19.36
C VAL A 392 43.21 54.46 18.07
N ALA A 393 42.16 53.65 18.15
CA ALA A 393 41.46 53.14 16.98
C ALA A 393 40.43 54.19 16.52
N ASN A 394 40.58 54.68 15.30
CA ASN A 394 39.71 55.68 14.70
C ASN A 394 38.97 55.05 13.51
N VAL A 395 37.69 54.78 13.71
CA VAL A 395 36.81 54.12 12.73
C VAL A 395 35.88 55.16 12.12
N SER A 396 35.87 55.25 10.79
CA SER A 396 34.98 56.14 10.04
C SER A 396 34.37 55.42 8.84
N THR A 397 33.15 55.76 8.46
CA THR A 397 32.48 55.16 7.30
C THR A 397 32.01 56.25 6.35
N THR A 398 32.43 56.15 5.09
CA THR A 398 32.04 57.09 4.03
C THR A 398 31.74 56.29 2.76
N GLY A 399 30.55 56.48 2.17
CA GLY A 399 30.17 55.82 0.92
C GLY A 399 30.08 54.29 1.00
N GLY A 400 29.75 53.73 2.17
CA GLY A 400 29.69 52.27 2.39
C GLY A 400 31.05 51.60 2.60
N VAL A 401 32.15 52.37 2.65
CA VAL A 401 33.49 51.88 2.98
C VAL A 401 33.83 52.28 4.41
N THR A 402 34.07 51.29 5.26
CA THR A 402 34.57 51.49 6.62
C THR A 402 36.10 51.55 6.61
N THR A 403 36.66 52.68 7.05
CA THR A 403 38.11 52.85 7.25
C THR A 403 38.43 52.76 8.73
N VAL A 404 39.38 51.90 9.10
CA VAL A 404 39.92 51.77 10.45
C VAL A 404 41.36 52.29 10.43
N LYS A 405 41.65 53.34 11.20
CA LYS A 405 42.98 53.91 11.40
C LYS A 405 43.45 53.67 12.83
N PHE A 406 44.76 53.55 13.03
CA PHE A 406 45.36 53.42 14.35
C PHE A 406 46.35 54.57 14.57
N ASP A 407 45.98 55.51 15.42
CA ASP A 407 46.84 56.64 15.78
C ASP A 407 47.77 56.20 16.91
N THR A 408 49.04 56.65 16.91
CA THR A 408 50.03 56.30 17.94
C THR A 408 50.72 57.55 18.46
N PRO A 409 51.30 57.55 19.69
CA PRO A 409 52.03 58.68 20.24
C PRO A 409 53.37 58.91 19.54
N MET A 410 53.73 58.08 18.54
CA MET A 410 54.88 58.29 17.67
C MET A 410 54.39 58.46 16.24
N THR A 411 54.94 59.43 15.53
CA THR A 411 54.67 59.60 14.11
C THR A 411 55.95 59.78 13.34
N TYR A 412 55.99 59.22 12.12
CA TYR A 412 57.06 59.55 11.19
C TYR A 412 56.93 61.01 10.79
N VAL A 413 58.08 61.67 10.71
CA VAL A 413 58.14 63.05 10.22
C VAL A 413 59.05 63.14 9.02
N ASN A 414 58.72 64.05 8.11
CA ASN A 414 59.58 64.39 7.00
C ASN A 414 60.78 65.25 7.47
N ASN A 415 61.66 65.66 6.54
CA ASN A 415 62.84 66.47 6.87
C ASN A 415 62.50 67.83 7.52
N ALA A 416 61.30 68.36 7.28
CA ALA A 416 60.82 69.60 7.89
C ALA A 416 60.16 69.39 9.27
N GLY A 417 60.07 68.16 9.75
CA GLY A 417 59.46 67.82 11.05
C GLY A 417 57.93 67.69 11.00
N VAL A 418 57.31 67.63 9.82
CA VAL A 418 55.85 67.50 9.65
C VAL A 418 55.45 66.02 9.64
N PRO A 419 54.37 65.60 10.33
CA PRO A 419 53.86 64.23 10.31
C PRO A 419 53.58 63.71 8.90
N THR A 420 53.90 62.44 8.65
CA THR A 420 53.66 61.75 7.38
C THR A 420 53.30 60.28 7.61
N SER A 421 52.57 59.69 6.67
CA SER A 421 52.32 58.24 6.62
C SER A 421 53.46 57.45 5.97
N ASP A 422 54.40 58.12 5.31
CA ASP A 422 55.55 57.49 4.69
C ASP A 422 56.63 57.19 5.74
N PRO A 423 57.16 55.95 5.80
CA PRO A 423 58.22 55.61 6.76
C PRO A 423 59.46 56.50 6.65
N SER A 424 60.00 56.96 7.79
CA SER A 424 61.22 57.77 7.86
C SER A 424 62.10 57.45 9.08
N ASN A 425 63.36 57.89 9.06
CA ASN A 425 64.31 57.74 10.17
C ASN A 425 64.20 58.86 11.23
N LYS A 426 63.12 59.65 11.19
CA LYS A 426 62.81 60.67 12.20
C LYS A 426 61.42 60.41 12.75
N VAL A 427 61.32 60.38 14.07
CA VAL A 427 60.07 60.20 14.78
C VAL A 427 59.89 61.33 15.76
N ASN A 428 58.66 61.84 15.85
CA ASN A 428 58.27 62.78 16.90
C ASN A 428 57.31 62.08 17.87
N LEU A 429 57.42 62.45 19.15
CA LEU A 429 56.38 62.14 20.13
C LEU A 429 55.22 63.12 19.92
N VAL A 430 54.00 62.59 19.81
CA VAL A 430 52.77 63.36 19.65
C VAL A 430 51.86 63.12 20.86
N GLY A 431 51.57 64.19 21.59
CA GLY A 431 50.61 64.19 22.70
C GLY A 431 49.18 64.49 22.22
N GLY A 432 48.23 64.58 23.15
CA GLY A 432 46.85 64.95 22.84
C GLY A 432 46.69 66.35 22.23
N ASP A 433 47.66 67.24 22.48
CA ASP A 433 47.84 68.51 21.78
C ASP A 433 49.14 68.40 20.95
N THR A 434 48.99 68.38 19.64
CA THR A 434 50.11 68.13 18.71
C THR A 434 51.17 69.24 18.73
N ASN A 435 50.89 70.38 19.38
CA ASN A 435 51.81 71.53 19.43
C ASN A 435 52.58 71.65 20.75
N LYS A 436 52.45 70.68 21.67
CA LYS A 436 53.14 70.70 22.97
C LYS A 436 54.17 69.58 23.09
N PRO A 437 55.30 69.83 23.77
CA PRO A 437 56.30 68.79 24.01
C PRO A 437 55.78 67.72 24.96
N VAL A 438 56.31 66.51 24.84
CA VAL A 438 55.95 65.32 25.65
C VAL A 438 57.12 64.97 26.57
N THR A 439 56.85 64.65 27.83
CA THR A 439 57.84 64.11 28.78
C THR A 439 58.01 62.61 28.56
N LEU A 440 59.25 62.12 28.52
CA LEU A 440 59.56 60.69 28.42
C LEU A 440 59.99 60.13 29.79
N GLY A 441 59.15 59.27 30.37
CA GLY A 441 59.41 58.59 31.65
C GLY A 441 59.78 57.12 31.48
N ASN A 442 60.14 56.46 32.58
CA ASN A 442 60.52 55.03 32.62
C ASN A 442 61.64 54.65 31.63
N VAL A 443 62.57 55.57 31.39
CA VAL A 443 63.77 55.31 30.59
C VAL A 443 64.77 54.58 31.48
N ALA A 444 65.10 53.33 31.13
CA ALA A 444 66.14 52.57 31.82
C ALA A 444 67.50 53.28 31.68
N ASP A 445 68.43 52.98 32.58
CA ASP A 445 69.80 53.50 32.51
C ASP A 445 70.45 53.07 31.18
N GLY A 446 70.83 54.05 30.35
CA GLY A 446 71.53 53.81 29.09
C GLY A 446 73.00 53.47 29.31
N ASN A 447 73.55 52.55 28.54
CA ASN A 447 74.95 52.19 28.67
C ASN A 447 75.87 53.37 28.31
N ILE A 448 76.63 53.87 29.29
CA ILE A 448 77.55 55.00 29.13
C ILE A 448 78.92 54.46 28.64
N ALA A 449 78.97 54.11 27.35
CA ALA A 449 80.17 53.63 26.67
C ALA A 449 80.45 54.41 25.37
N ALA A 450 81.70 54.38 24.88
CA ALA A 450 82.08 55.06 23.65
C ALA A 450 81.25 54.58 22.45
N GLY A 451 80.61 55.51 21.74
CA GLY A 451 79.78 55.21 20.57
C GLY A 451 78.33 54.83 20.87
N SER A 452 77.94 54.71 22.14
CA SER A 452 76.55 54.41 22.54
C SER A 452 75.54 55.37 21.92
N LYS A 453 74.38 54.82 21.52
CA LYS A 453 73.21 55.54 20.97
C LYS A 453 71.98 55.41 21.85
N GLU A 454 72.17 54.89 23.05
CA GLU A 454 71.11 54.74 24.03
C GLU A 454 70.76 56.09 24.65
N ALA A 455 69.50 56.24 25.05
CA ALA A 455 69.09 57.39 25.83
C ALA A 455 69.64 57.26 27.25
N ILE A 456 70.31 58.29 27.75
CA ILE A 456 70.63 58.40 29.18
C ILE A 456 69.43 58.97 29.93
N ASN A 457 69.17 58.49 31.14
CA ASN A 457 68.09 59.02 31.96
C ASN A 457 68.61 60.04 33.00
N GLY A 458 67.68 60.67 33.70
CA GLY A 458 68.01 61.64 34.73
C GLY A 458 68.75 61.05 35.94
N GLY A 459 68.50 59.78 36.28
CA GLY A 459 69.16 59.07 37.39
C GLY A 459 70.65 58.88 37.13
N GLN A 460 71.05 58.50 35.92
CA GLN A 460 72.45 58.36 35.57
C GLN A 460 73.20 59.67 35.53
N LEU A 461 72.55 60.72 35.02
CA LEU A 461 73.11 62.06 35.07
C LEU A 461 73.26 62.53 36.54
N HIS A 462 72.29 62.16 37.39
CA HIS A 462 72.34 62.41 38.81
C HIS A 462 73.45 61.61 39.51
N ASP A 463 73.65 60.34 39.17
CA ASP A 463 74.72 59.51 39.74
C ASP A 463 76.10 59.99 39.31
N LEU A 464 76.26 60.43 38.05
CA LEU A 464 77.48 61.10 37.63
C LEU A 464 77.73 62.37 38.45
N LYS A 465 76.67 63.15 38.71
CA LYS A 465 76.72 64.32 39.59
C LYS A 465 77.14 63.95 41.02
N GLU A 466 76.65 62.85 41.59
CA GLU A 466 76.93 62.44 42.97
C GLU A 466 78.23 61.64 43.14
N ASN A 467 78.65 60.84 42.16
CA ASN A 467 79.87 60.04 42.22
C ASN A 467 81.13 60.88 41.95
N GLY A 468 81.02 61.95 41.16
CA GLY A 468 82.09 62.94 41.01
C GLY A 468 83.45 62.37 40.57
N PHE A 469 84.54 62.94 41.09
CA PHE A 469 85.91 62.46 40.86
C PHE A 469 86.71 62.36 42.16
N LYS A 470 87.68 61.45 42.22
CA LYS A 470 88.50 61.23 43.41
C LYS A 470 89.74 62.13 43.41
N ILE A 471 90.04 62.71 44.57
CA ILE A 471 91.30 63.41 44.84
C ILE A 471 92.08 62.69 45.95
N ALA A 472 93.41 62.66 45.84
CA ALA A 472 94.31 62.11 46.84
C ALA A 472 95.57 62.96 46.93
N ALA A 473 96.25 62.93 48.08
CA ALA A 473 97.50 63.64 48.34
C ALA A 473 98.51 62.71 49.03
N ASP A 474 99.75 63.15 49.16
CA ASP A 474 100.84 62.37 49.76
C ASP A 474 100.56 61.94 51.22
N ASN A 475 99.70 62.66 51.94
CA ASN A 475 99.28 62.35 53.30
C ASN A 475 97.78 62.66 53.51
N GLY A 476 97.02 61.73 54.12
CA GLY A 476 95.56 61.81 54.32
C GLY A 476 94.77 60.70 53.61
N THR A 477 93.45 60.67 53.79
CA THR A 477 92.55 59.72 53.10
C THR A 477 92.06 60.31 51.77
N PRO A 478 91.96 59.51 50.68
CA PRO A 478 91.34 59.96 49.44
C PRO A 478 89.91 60.46 49.65
N ASP A 479 89.52 61.53 48.93
CA ASP A 479 88.20 62.13 48.99
C ASP A 479 87.48 62.05 47.62
N THR A 480 86.15 62.00 47.63
CA THR A 480 85.32 61.99 46.41
C THR A 480 84.60 63.32 46.28
N VAL A 481 85.01 64.13 45.31
CA VAL A 481 84.46 65.46 45.05
C VAL A 481 83.32 65.34 44.06
N LYS A 482 82.10 65.63 44.50
CA LYS A 482 80.92 65.66 43.63
C LYS A 482 81.03 66.77 42.60
N LEU A 483 80.34 66.65 41.46
CA LEU A 483 80.41 67.67 40.40
C LEU A 483 79.90 69.06 40.84
N THR A 484 79.14 69.14 41.93
CA THR A 484 78.63 70.38 42.51
C THR A 484 79.47 70.92 43.68
N GLU A 485 80.54 70.22 44.07
CA GLU A 485 81.40 70.62 45.18
C GLU A 485 82.61 71.42 44.71
N THR A 486 83.11 72.29 45.57
CA THR A 486 84.29 73.12 45.29
C THR A 486 85.51 72.53 46.00
N VAL A 487 86.54 72.18 45.25
CA VAL A 487 87.85 71.78 45.82
C VAL A 487 88.62 73.04 46.22
N THR A 488 89.04 73.13 47.49
CA THR A 488 89.86 74.24 47.99
C THR A 488 91.29 73.78 48.25
N TYR A 489 92.26 74.39 47.57
CA TYR A 489 93.69 74.12 47.74
C TYR A 489 94.28 75.09 48.76
N LYS A 490 94.67 74.60 49.94
CA LYS A 490 95.30 75.40 51.00
C LYS A 490 96.79 75.07 51.09
N GLY A 491 97.64 76.10 51.06
CA GLY A 491 99.04 75.97 51.50
C GLY A 491 99.18 76.17 53.01
N ASP A 492 100.39 75.95 53.53
CA ASP A 492 100.77 76.27 54.90
C ASP A 492 101.54 77.61 54.96
N SER A 493 102.29 77.88 56.03
CA SER A 493 103.11 79.09 56.11
C SER A 493 104.26 79.14 55.08
N ASN A 494 104.68 77.99 54.52
CA ASN A 494 105.75 77.91 53.52
C ASN A 494 105.21 77.94 52.08
N ILE A 495 103.93 77.63 51.85
CA ILE A 495 103.31 77.52 50.51
C ILE A 495 102.14 78.50 50.36
N VAL A 496 102.11 79.30 49.30
CA VAL A 496 100.98 80.17 48.94
C VAL A 496 100.29 79.60 47.69
N THR A 497 98.96 79.46 47.74
CA THR A 497 98.12 79.01 46.62
C THR A 497 97.34 80.17 45.99
N THR A 498 97.15 80.12 44.67
CA THR A 498 96.32 81.07 43.90
C THR A 498 95.47 80.32 42.89
N VAL A 499 94.28 80.82 42.59
CA VAL A 499 93.39 80.24 41.59
C VAL A 499 93.14 81.25 40.47
N THR A 500 93.16 80.77 39.23
CA THR A 500 92.75 81.46 37.99
C THR A 500 91.93 80.49 37.13
N ASP A 501 91.46 80.90 35.94
CA ASP A 501 90.63 80.03 35.09
C ASP A 501 91.31 78.70 34.77
N ASN A 502 90.72 77.61 35.24
CA ASN A 502 91.18 76.22 35.12
C ASN A 502 92.61 75.95 35.65
N GLN A 503 93.19 76.82 36.49
CA GLN A 503 94.57 76.67 36.99
C GLN A 503 94.71 77.00 38.47
N ILE A 504 95.51 76.18 39.17
CA ILE A 504 95.95 76.41 40.54
C ILE A 504 97.47 76.63 40.53
N GLY A 505 97.90 77.82 40.97
CA GLY A 505 99.31 78.16 41.11
C GLY A 505 99.80 77.93 42.54
N PHE A 506 100.94 77.27 42.69
CA PHE A 506 101.64 77.11 43.96
C PHE A 506 102.97 77.89 43.91
N LYS A 507 103.27 78.69 44.93
CA LYS A 507 104.59 79.33 45.10
C LYS A 507 105.09 79.15 46.52
N LEU A 508 106.41 79.14 46.70
CA LEU A 508 106.99 79.27 48.04
C LEU A 508 106.64 80.66 48.60
N ALA A 509 106.41 80.72 49.91
CA ALA A 509 106.38 81.98 50.65
C ALA A 509 107.76 82.64 50.60
N ASP A 510 107.81 83.97 50.70
CA ASP A 510 109.05 84.76 50.57
C ASP A 510 110.09 84.42 51.66
N SER A 511 109.67 83.79 52.76
CA SER A 511 110.52 83.14 53.74
C SER A 511 110.01 81.74 54.05
N ILE A 512 110.93 80.78 54.15
CA ILE A 512 110.63 79.37 54.39
C ILE A 512 111.39 78.86 55.61
N THR A 513 110.77 77.91 56.31
CA THR A 513 111.34 77.24 57.47
C THR A 513 111.62 75.78 57.14
N VAL A 514 112.88 75.35 57.30
CA VAL A 514 113.39 74.03 56.87
C VAL A 514 113.84 73.20 58.06
N GLY A 515 113.40 71.94 58.04
CA GLY A 515 113.50 71.04 59.18
C GLY A 515 112.43 71.36 60.24
N PRO A 516 112.45 70.68 61.40
CA PRO A 516 111.32 70.71 62.32
C PRO A 516 111.25 72.00 63.14
N ALA A 517 110.05 72.57 63.26
CA ALA A 517 109.76 73.65 64.18
C ALA A 517 109.85 73.20 65.64
N THR A 518 109.43 71.98 65.95
CA THR A 518 109.44 71.48 67.33
C THR A 518 110.63 70.59 67.54
N GLY A 519 111.51 71.07 68.43
CA GLY A 519 112.65 70.32 68.92
C GLY A 519 113.77 70.06 67.91
N GLY A 520 113.61 70.43 66.65
CA GLY A 520 114.69 70.41 65.67
C GLY A 520 115.55 71.67 65.78
N ASN A 521 116.56 71.72 64.93
CA ASN A 521 117.33 72.93 64.71
C ASN A 521 116.99 73.43 63.30
N PRO A 522 116.00 74.33 63.20
CA PRO A 522 115.47 74.75 61.93
C PRO A 522 116.36 75.80 61.29
N VAL A 523 116.41 75.70 59.97
CA VAL A 523 117.04 76.69 59.12
C VAL A 523 115.93 77.57 58.58
N LYS A 524 116.02 78.87 58.85
CA LYS A 524 115.14 79.85 58.21
C LYS A 524 115.87 80.45 57.02
N ILE A 525 115.18 80.53 55.90
CA ILE A 525 115.62 81.25 54.70
C ILE A 525 114.63 82.39 54.48
N ASP A 526 115.11 83.61 54.38
CA ASP A 526 114.29 84.82 54.17
C ASP A 526 114.77 85.54 52.90
N GLY A 527 114.06 85.29 51.80
CA GLY A 527 114.34 85.88 50.50
C GLY A 527 114.14 87.39 50.47
N THR A 528 113.48 87.99 51.48
CA THR A 528 113.25 89.45 51.57
C THR A 528 114.50 90.18 52.03
N ASN A 529 115.07 89.67 53.12
CA ASN A 529 116.21 90.30 53.77
C ASN A 529 117.54 89.80 53.20
N GLY A 530 117.53 88.75 52.37
CA GLY A 530 118.73 88.05 51.93
C GLY A 530 119.39 87.27 53.07
N THR A 531 118.61 86.87 54.09
CA THR A 531 119.14 86.33 55.35
C THR A 531 118.76 84.89 55.60
N VAL A 532 119.71 84.18 56.19
CA VAL A 532 119.58 82.80 56.63
C VAL A 532 120.08 82.69 58.06
N THR A 533 119.31 82.02 58.91
CA THR A 533 119.57 81.92 60.35
C THR A 533 119.26 80.50 60.85
N GLY A 534 119.78 80.20 62.05
CA GLY A 534 119.51 78.93 62.73
C GLY A 534 120.57 77.84 62.53
N LEU A 535 121.74 78.15 61.96
CA LEU A 535 122.76 77.14 61.68
C LEU A 535 123.57 76.71 62.91
N THR A 536 123.79 75.40 63.01
CA THR A 536 124.66 74.75 64.00
C THR A 536 125.60 73.71 63.40
N ASN A 537 126.86 73.72 63.86
CA ASN A 537 127.94 72.82 63.46
C ASN A 537 128.14 71.72 64.52
N LYS A 538 128.16 70.47 64.08
CA LYS A 538 128.92 69.39 64.72
C LYS A 538 129.90 69.01 63.63
N THR A 539 131.14 69.42 63.70
CA THR A 539 131.92 68.94 64.80
C THR A 539 132.01 67.44 64.63
#